data_AF-A0A9D9MVY9-F1
#
_entry.id   AF-A0A9D9MVY9-F1
#
_cell.length_a   1.000
_cell.length_b   1.000
_cell.length_c   1.000
_cell.angle_alpha   90.00
_cell.angle_beta   90.00
_cell.angle_gamma   90.00
#
_symmetry.space_group_name_H-M   'P 1'
#
loop_
_entity.id
_entity.type
_entity.pdbx_description
1 polymer ?
#
loop_
_entity_poly.entity_id
_entity_poly.type
_entity_poly.pdbx_seq_one_letter_code
_entity_poly.pdbx_strand_id
1 'polypeptide(L)'
;MSLRQILLNRMLLPHSPAMDLAIKDSTVQEADFICPQGFGRNMYSDKNVGAIVGTARKNAGNDIAAFEWLQLMGFNPGRPNKMLALYCIRLSKKEPSSACPVIGQWEVLYAMWLYEPDWYQKYQDIFIPIWPPRVGYLGTRGMMLVVKDIAGGRNLHAPLLVAHPEHIQRCFFIARKIFGELVAADYSDGKTGSDWFDEGSVQRWTRGPNIWIAYEMLVRTHHRLQGWM
;
A
#
# COMPACT_ATOMS: atom_id res chain seq x y z
N MET A 1 12.09 -9.26 -23.62
CA MET A 1 11.95 -9.15 -22.15
C MET A 1 13.21 -8.46 -21.63
N SER A 2 13.11 -7.35 -20.89
CA SER A 2 14.29 -6.58 -20.44
C SER A 2 15.00 -7.26 -19.27
N LEU A 3 16.29 -6.96 -19.05
CA LEU A 3 17.04 -7.44 -17.87
C LEU A 3 16.31 -7.09 -16.56
N ARG A 4 15.73 -5.88 -16.49
CA ARG A 4 14.89 -5.44 -15.37
C ARG A 4 13.66 -6.35 -15.16
N GLN A 5 12.97 -6.72 -16.23
CA GLN A 5 11.84 -7.66 -16.15
C GLN A 5 12.29 -9.05 -15.72
N ILE A 6 13.46 -9.52 -16.18
CA ILE A 6 14.01 -10.82 -15.80
C ILE A 6 14.37 -10.85 -14.31
N LEU A 7 15.00 -9.78 -13.79
CA LEU A 7 15.34 -9.68 -12.37
C LEU A 7 14.08 -9.66 -11.50
N LEU A 8 13.09 -8.84 -11.85
CA LEU A 8 11.84 -8.72 -11.09
C LEU A 8 11.01 -10.01 -11.11
N ASN A 9 10.90 -10.67 -12.28
CA ASN A 9 9.94 -11.75 -12.50
C ASN A 9 10.52 -13.17 -12.45
N ARG A 10 11.83 -13.37 -12.68
CA ARG A 10 12.43 -14.72 -12.82
C ARG A 10 13.51 -15.06 -11.81
N MET A 11 14.41 -14.13 -11.49
CA MET A 11 15.50 -14.44 -10.54
C MET A 11 15.06 -14.27 -9.08
N LEU A 12 14.10 -13.38 -8.81
CA LEU A 12 13.72 -12.97 -7.46
C LEU A 12 12.35 -13.47 -7.01
N LEU A 13 11.71 -14.35 -7.78
CA LEU A 13 10.46 -15.07 -7.46
C LEU A 13 10.50 -16.47 -8.09
N PRO A 14 9.96 -17.52 -7.45
CA PRO A 14 9.41 -18.61 -8.22
C PRO A 14 8.29 -18.00 -9.07
N HIS A 15 8.31 -18.20 -10.38
CA HIS A 15 7.13 -17.92 -11.20
C HIS A 15 6.00 -18.75 -10.59
N SER A 16 5.02 -18.10 -9.97
CA SER A 16 3.89 -18.79 -9.37
C SER A 16 2.70 -18.64 -10.30
N PRO A 17 2.20 -19.71 -10.92
CA PRO A 17 0.92 -19.72 -11.64
C PRO A 17 -0.22 -19.15 -10.79
N ALA A 18 -0.07 -19.18 -9.46
CA ALA A 18 -1.03 -18.65 -8.52
C ALA A 18 -1.09 -17.11 -8.48
N MET A 19 -0.05 -16.40 -8.93
CA MET A 19 -0.13 -14.95 -9.13
C MET A 19 -0.92 -14.63 -10.40
N ASP A 20 -0.67 -15.35 -11.49
CA ASP A 20 -1.41 -15.21 -12.75
C ASP A 20 -2.91 -15.56 -12.56
N LEU A 21 -3.22 -16.48 -11.64
CA LEU A 21 -4.59 -16.81 -11.23
C LEU A 21 -5.23 -15.74 -10.33
N ALA A 22 -4.47 -15.12 -9.41
CA ALA A 22 -4.97 -14.08 -8.51
C ALA A 22 -5.17 -12.71 -9.20
N ILE A 23 -4.62 -12.55 -10.40
CA ILE A 23 -4.82 -11.40 -11.30
C ILE A 23 -6.05 -11.61 -12.21
N LYS A 24 -6.76 -12.75 -12.12
CA LYS A 24 -7.99 -12.96 -12.91
C LYS A 24 -9.11 -12.06 -12.40
N ASP A 25 -9.92 -11.54 -13.33
CA ASP A 25 -11.10 -10.70 -13.02
C ASP A 25 -12.03 -11.32 -11.98
N SER A 26 -12.16 -12.65 -11.93
CA SER A 26 -13.03 -13.34 -10.98
C SER A 26 -12.55 -13.20 -9.52
N THR A 27 -11.25 -13.29 -9.24
CA THR A 27 -10.72 -13.12 -7.87
C THR A 27 -10.75 -11.65 -7.42
N VAL A 28 -10.64 -10.71 -8.36
CA VAL A 28 -10.81 -9.27 -8.10
C VAL A 28 -12.28 -8.95 -7.73
N GLN A 29 -13.24 -9.68 -8.28
CA GLN A 29 -14.67 -9.53 -7.95
C GLN A 29 -15.06 -10.12 -6.58
N GLU A 30 -14.27 -11.06 -6.06
CA GLU A 30 -14.52 -11.71 -4.76
C GLU A 30 -13.91 -10.96 -3.56
N ALA A 31 -13.10 -9.92 -3.81
CA ALA A 31 -12.49 -9.14 -2.74
C ALA A 31 -13.54 -8.28 -1.99
N ASP A 32 -13.48 -8.30 -0.65
CA ASP A 32 -14.42 -7.59 0.23
C ASP A 32 -13.83 -6.30 0.83
N PHE A 33 -12.54 -6.03 0.64
CA PHE A 33 -11.93 -4.73 0.93
C PHE A 33 -10.67 -4.45 0.10
N ILE A 34 -10.32 -3.17 -0.05
CA ILE A 34 -9.11 -2.71 -0.75
C ILE A 34 -7.99 -2.50 0.27
N CYS A 35 -6.79 -2.96 -0.07
CA CYS A 35 -5.62 -2.89 0.80
C CYS A 35 -4.41 -2.21 0.13
N PRO A 36 -4.34 -0.87 0.15
CA PRO A 36 -3.25 -0.14 -0.48
C PRO A 36 -1.92 -0.25 0.29
N GLN A 37 -0.85 -0.42 -0.46
CA GLN A 37 0.54 -0.43 0.00
C GLN A 37 1.23 0.87 -0.45
N GLY A 38 1.55 1.73 0.49
CA GLY A 38 2.27 2.96 0.24
C GLY A 38 3.69 2.73 -0.29
N PHE A 39 4.12 3.60 -1.19
CA PHE A 39 5.41 3.53 -1.87
C PHE A 39 6.09 4.90 -1.91
N GLY A 40 7.13 5.07 -1.09
CA GLY A 40 7.86 6.33 -0.98
C GLY A 40 7.07 7.41 -0.21
N ARG A 41 7.74 8.50 0.16
CA ARG A 41 7.13 9.74 0.68
C ARG A 41 8.18 10.84 0.72
N ASN A 42 7.77 12.10 0.78
CA ASN A 42 8.68 13.22 0.47
C ASN A 42 9.10 14.08 1.67
N MET A 43 8.68 13.76 2.90
CA MET A 43 8.94 14.63 4.06
C MET A 43 9.66 13.95 5.24
N TYR A 44 9.09 12.88 5.80
CA TYR A 44 9.60 12.28 7.05
C TYR A 44 10.30 10.95 6.82
N SER A 45 11.54 10.79 7.28
CA SER A 45 12.28 9.52 7.20
C SER A 45 11.63 8.41 8.03
N ASP A 46 11.98 7.14 7.78
CA ASP A 46 11.44 6.01 8.56
C ASP A 46 11.77 6.11 10.05
N LYS A 47 12.85 6.81 10.41
CA LYS A 47 13.23 7.05 11.81
C LYS A 47 12.34 8.08 12.50
N ASN A 48 11.85 9.08 11.76
CA ASN A 48 11.17 10.24 12.33
C ASN A 48 9.65 10.20 12.15
N VAL A 49 9.16 9.48 11.14
CA VAL A 49 7.73 9.48 10.78
C VAL A 49 6.85 9.00 11.93
N GLY A 50 7.28 7.98 12.69
CA GLY A 50 6.56 7.50 13.86
C GLY A 50 6.46 8.52 14.98
N ALA A 51 7.59 9.15 15.31
CA ALA A 51 7.67 10.15 16.38
C ALA A 51 6.86 11.41 16.06
N ILE A 52 6.81 11.82 14.80
CA ILE A 52 6.12 13.04 14.37
C ILE A 52 4.65 12.72 14.05
N VAL A 53 4.41 11.91 13.02
CA VAL A 53 3.07 11.64 12.49
C VAL A 53 2.26 10.78 13.46
N GLY A 54 2.87 9.75 14.04
CA GLY A 54 2.20 8.89 15.04
C GLY A 54 1.86 9.65 16.32
N THR A 55 2.64 10.67 16.70
CA THR A 55 2.30 11.55 17.84
C THR A 55 1.20 12.53 17.47
N ALA A 56 1.29 13.17 16.30
CA ALA A 56 0.28 14.09 15.80
C ALA A 56 -1.10 13.42 15.72
N ARG A 57 -1.16 12.19 15.17
CA ARG A 57 -2.40 11.43 15.10
C ARG A 57 -3.03 11.16 16.47
N LYS A 58 -2.23 10.84 17.48
CA LYS A 58 -2.75 10.64 18.85
C LYS A 58 -3.35 11.92 19.41
N ASN A 59 -2.69 13.07 19.17
CA ASN A 59 -3.13 14.36 19.68
C ASN A 59 -4.38 14.89 18.96
N ALA A 60 -4.54 14.57 17.68
CA ALA A 60 -5.68 14.99 16.86
C ALA A 60 -7.01 14.29 17.21
N GLY A 61 -6.97 13.17 17.94
CA GLY A 61 -8.16 12.42 18.35
C GLY A 61 -8.77 11.56 17.24
N ASN A 62 -8.92 12.06 16.01
CA ASN A 62 -9.44 11.32 14.86
C ASN A 62 -8.55 11.42 13.61
N ASP A 63 -8.85 10.62 12.58
CA ASP A 63 -8.04 10.51 11.36
C ASP A 63 -8.11 11.79 10.50
N ILE A 64 -9.30 12.38 10.36
CA ILE A 64 -9.51 13.59 9.56
C ILE A 64 -8.75 14.77 10.17
N ALA A 65 -8.85 14.98 11.49
CA ALA A 65 -8.12 16.03 12.18
C ALA A 65 -6.59 15.86 12.04
N ALA A 66 -6.11 14.61 11.98
CA ALA A 66 -4.69 14.34 11.70
C ALA A 66 -4.32 14.66 10.25
N PHE A 67 -5.21 14.39 9.29
CA PHE A 67 -5.03 14.78 7.89
C PHE A 67 -5.05 16.30 7.68
N GLU A 68 -5.94 17.02 8.33
CA GLU A 68 -5.96 18.49 8.35
C GLU A 68 -4.63 19.04 8.89
N TRP A 69 -4.13 18.48 10.00
CA TRP A 69 -2.82 18.86 10.53
C TRP A 69 -1.69 18.58 9.53
N LEU A 70 -1.69 17.43 8.86
CA LEU A 70 -0.70 17.09 7.83
C LEU A 70 -0.75 18.08 6.66
N GLN A 71 -1.94 18.49 6.24
CA GLN A 71 -2.13 19.49 5.20
C GLN A 71 -1.57 20.85 5.62
N LEU A 72 -1.83 21.30 6.86
CA LEU A 72 -1.27 22.53 7.41
C LEU A 72 0.26 22.49 7.48
N MET A 73 0.85 21.33 7.76
CA MET A 73 2.31 21.14 7.75
C MET A 73 2.90 20.99 6.35
N GLY A 74 2.09 21.01 5.30
CA GLY A 74 2.56 20.84 3.92
C GLY A 74 3.08 19.43 3.63
N PHE A 75 2.57 18.41 4.32
CA PHE A 75 2.97 17.03 4.07
C PHE A 75 2.63 16.61 2.63
N ASN A 76 3.62 16.06 1.93
CA ASN A 76 3.45 15.53 0.59
C ASN A 76 3.56 13.99 0.62
N PRO A 77 2.48 13.25 0.30
CA PRO A 77 2.50 11.79 0.27
C PRO A 77 3.39 11.24 -0.86
N GLY A 78 3.83 12.06 -1.81
CA GLY A 78 4.62 11.63 -2.95
C GLY A 78 3.75 11.17 -4.12
N ARG A 79 4.31 11.22 -5.32
CA ARG A 79 3.57 10.89 -6.56
C ARG A 79 2.99 9.47 -6.59
N PRO A 80 3.71 8.42 -6.17
CA PRO A 80 3.19 7.05 -6.25
C PRO A 80 1.97 6.84 -5.35
N ASN A 81 1.98 7.38 -4.12
CA ASN A 81 0.84 7.29 -3.21
C ASN A 81 -0.39 8.05 -3.71
N LYS A 82 -0.19 9.18 -4.40
CA LYS A 82 -1.28 9.91 -5.07
C LYS A 82 -1.92 9.10 -6.20
N MET A 83 -1.11 8.40 -7.00
CA MET A 83 -1.61 7.52 -8.05
C MET A 83 -2.37 6.32 -7.46
N LEU A 84 -1.83 5.71 -6.41
CA LEU A 84 -2.51 4.63 -5.68
C LEU A 84 -3.85 5.10 -5.10
N ALA A 85 -3.90 6.33 -4.56
CA ALA A 85 -5.12 6.89 -4.00
C ALA A 85 -6.23 7.07 -5.04
N LEU A 86 -5.91 7.66 -6.20
CA LEU A 86 -6.87 7.76 -7.32
C LEU A 86 -7.37 6.39 -7.75
N TYR A 87 -6.48 5.38 -7.76
CA TYR A 87 -6.89 4.03 -8.08
C TYR A 87 -7.84 3.44 -7.03
N CYS A 88 -7.52 3.59 -5.75
CA CYS A 88 -8.36 3.13 -4.65
C CYS A 88 -9.74 3.81 -4.63
N ILE A 89 -9.81 5.11 -4.94
CA ILE A 89 -11.08 5.83 -5.10
C ILE A 89 -11.92 5.20 -6.21
N ARG A 90 -11.33 4.97 -7.39
CA ARG A 90 -12.01 4.34 -8.53
C ARG A 90 -12.55 2.96 -8.16
N LEU A 91 -11.74 2.13 -7.51
CA LEU A 91 -12.13 0.78 -7.09
C LEU A 91 -13.23 0.83 -6.02
N SER A 92 -13.09 1.72 -5.02
CA SER A 92 -14.05 1.84 -3.93
C SER A 92 -15.42 2.31 -4.41
N LYS A 93 -15.46 3.16 -5.45
CA LYS A 93 -16.69 3.69 -6.07
C LYS A 93 -17.28 2.82 -7.18
N LYS A 94 -16.76 1.61 -7.40
CA LYS A 94 -17.21 0.77 -8.53
C LYS A 94 -18.72 0.51 -8.49
N GLU A 95 -19.29 0.34 -7.30
CA GLU A 95 -20.73 0.18 -7.08
C GLU A 95 -21.39 1.53 -6.80
N PRO A 96 -22.39 1.99 -7.59
CA PRO A 96 -22.97 3.33 -7.44
C PRO A 96 -23.62 3.63 -6.09
N SER A 97 -24.09 2.60 -5.38
CA SER A 97 -24.86 2.70 -4.14
C SER A 97 -24.05 2.47 -2.86
N SER A 98 -22.77 2.10 -2.97
CA SER A 98 -21.93 1.79 -1.80
C SER A 98 -20.47 2.10 -2.05
N ALA A 99 -19.66 2.14 -1.00
CA ALA A 99 -18.21 2.24 -1.11
C ALA A 99 -17.58 0.93 -0.59
N CYS A 100 -16.62 0.37 -1.34
CA CYS A 100 -15.82 -0.74 -0.85
C CYS A 100 -14.89 -0.26 0.27
N PRO A 101 -14.81 -0.96 1.44
CA PRO A 101 -13.90 -0.60 2.51
C PRO A 101 -12.45 -0.51 2.06
N VAL A 102 -11.68 0.38 2.69
CA VAL A 102 -10.24 0.55 2.41
C VAL A 102 -9.47 0.49 3.72
N ILE A 103 -8.53 -0.45 3.82
CA ILE A 103 -7.68 -0.65 5.00
C ILE A 103 -6.23 -0.70 4.55
N GLY A 104 -5.44 0.33 4.86
CA GLY A 104 -4.07 0.37 4.37
C GLY A 104 -3.28 1.57 4.87
N GLN A 105 -2.13 1.81 4.25
CA GLN A 105 -1.19 2.82 4.73
C GLN A 105 -1.77 4.23 4.68
N TRP A 106 -1.58 4.96 5.78
CA TRP A 106 -2.09 6.32 5.97
C TRP A 106 -1.67 7.29 4.86
N GLU A 107 -0.50 7.13 4.22
CA GLU A 107 -0.08 8.04 3.14
C GLU A 107 -1.02 7.98 1.92
N VAL A 108 -1.55 6.79 1.61
CA VAL A 108 -2.49 6.60 0.51
C VAL A 108 -3.87 7.12 0.89
N LEU A 109 -4.34 6.81 2.10
CA LEU A 109 -5.65 7.28 2.57
C LEU A 109 -5.68 8.80 2.78
N TYR A 110 -4.58 9.40 3.21
CA TYR A 110 -4.40 10.85 3.23
C TYR A 110 -4.54 11.45 1.82
N ALA A 111 -3.91 10.84 0.82
CA ALA A 111 -4.05 11.28 -0.55
C ALA A 111 -5.48 11.09 -1.08
N MET A 112 -6.20 10.05 -0.66
CA MET A 112 -7.63 9.89 -0.98
C MET A 112 -8.45 11.05 -0.42
N TRP A 113 -8.24 11.39 0.85
CA TRP A 113 -8.90 12.52 1.51
C TRP A 113 -8.58 13.86 0.82
N LEU A 114 -7.35 14.09 0.38
CA LEU A 114 -6.98 15.30 -0.38
C LEU A 114 -7.72 15.42 -1.72
N TYR A 115 -7.96 14.30 -2.41
CA TYR A 115 -8.64 14.32 -3.70
C TYR A 115 -10.15 14.47 -3.57
N GLU A 116 -10.75 13.82 -2.56
CA GLU A 116 -12.20 13.82 -2.37
C GLU A 116 -12.59 13.89 -0.89
N PRO A 117 -12.44 15.05 -0.23
CA PRO A 117 -12.65 15.18 1.21
C PRO A 117 -14.09 14.86 1.64
N ASP A 118 -15.09 15.35 0.90
CA ASP A 118 -16.51 15.14 1.22
C ASP A 118 -16.91 13.65 1.12
N TRP A 119 -16.43 12.97 0.08
CA TRP A 119 -16.66 11.54 -0.10
C TRP A 119 -15.94 10.72 0.98
N TYR A 120 -14.69 11.07 1.29
CA TYR A 120 -13.94 10.43 2.36
C TYR A 120 -14.65 10.58 3.70
N GLN A 121 -15.12 11.79 4.03
CA GLN A 121 -15.83 12.07 5.28
C GLN A 121 -17.15 11.29 5.38
N LYS A 122 -17.90 11.18 4.28
CA LYS A 122 -19.15 10.38 4.22
C LYS A 122 -18.92 8.91 4.57
N TYR A 123 -17.77 8.34 4.18
CA TYR A 123 -17.46 6.92 4.35
C TYR A 123 -16.29 6.67 5.33
N GLN A 124 -15.98 7.64 6.21
CA GLN A 124 -14.82 7.59 7.09
C GLN A 124 -14.75 6.32 7.96
N ASP A 125 -15.90 5.74 8.32
CA ASP A 125 -15.97 4.54 9.17
C ASP A 125 -15.41 3.28 8.50
N ILE A 126 -15.34 3.25 7.16
CA ILE A 126 -14.83 2.12 6.38
C ILE A 126 -13.48 2.42 5.70
N PHE A 127 -12.94 3.63 5.87
CA PHE A 127 -11.61 4.02 5.41
C PHE A 127 -10.65 4.12 6.59
N ILE A 128 -9.88 3.05 6.79
CA ILE A 128 -9.10 2.83 8.01
C ILE A 128 -7.61 3.03 7.73
N PRO A 129 -7.05 4.21 8.04
CA PRO A 129 -5.63 4.46 7.87
C PRO A 129 -4.82 3.75 8.95
N ILE A 130 -3.83 2.98 8.51
CA ILE A 130 -2.81 2.39 9.37
C ILE A 130 -1.67 3.38 9.50
N TRP A 131 -1.62 4.01 10.67
CA TRP A 131 -0.62 5.00 11.06
C TRP A 131 0.72 4.36 11.43
N PRO A 132 1.84 5.10 11.31
CA PRO A 132 3.14 4.57 11.67
C PRO A 132 3.22 4.39 13.21
N PRO A 133 3.87 3.32 13.70
CA PRO A 133 4.09 3.16 15.12
C PRO A 133 5.02 4.26 15.63
N ARG A 134 4.89 4.64 16.90
CA ARG A 134 5.73 5.69 17.52
C ARG A 134 7.22 5.36 17.49
N VAL A 135 7.55 4.07 17.58
CA VAL A 135 8.92 3.55 17.57
C VAL A 135 9.01 2.46 16.51
N GLY A 136 10.07 2.53 15.70
CA GLY A 136 10.35 1.55 14.65
C GLY A 136 9.69 1.87 13.32
N TYR A 137 9.77 0.90 12.40
CA TYR A 137 9.27 1.00 11.04
C TYR A 137 8.23 -0.08 10.80
N LEU A 138 7.07 0.31 10.25
CA LEU A 138 6.04 -0.63 9.84
C LEU A 138 6.30 -1.10 8.40
N GLY A 139 7.14 -2.13 8.27
CA GLY A 139 7.37 -2.79 7.00
C GLY A 139 6.13 -3.55 6.49
N THR A 140 6.15 -3.96 5.22
CA THR A 140 5.02 -4.62 4.53
C THR A 140 4.39 -5.77 5.35
N ARG A 141 5.19 -6.66 5.94
CA ARG A 141 4.67 -7.76 6.77
C ARG A 141 3.96 -7.26 8.03
N GLY A 142 4.56 -6.33 8.75
CA GLY A 142 3.96 -5.76 9.95
C GLY A 142 2.64 -5.06 9.61
N MET A 143 2.59 -4.34 8.50
CA MET A 143 1.36 -3.70 8.04
C MET A 143 0.28 -4.72 7.67
N MET A 144 0.63 -5.81 6.95
CA MET A 144 -0.31 -6.89 6.64
C MET A 144 -0.88 -7.59 7.87
N LEU A 145 -0.10 -7.74 8.95
CA LEU A 145 -0.63 -8.28 10.21
C LEU A 145 -1.65 -7.33 10.84
N VAL A 146 -1.36 -6.03 10.88
CA VAL A 146 -2.32 -5.02 11.37
C VAL A 146 -3.60 -5.01 10.52
N VAL A 147 -3.47 -5.11 9.19
CA VAL A 147 -4.65 -5.23 8.30
C VAL A 147 -5.46 -6.46 8.66
N LYS A 148 -4.83 -7.62 8.86
CA LYS A 148 -5.53 -8.86 9.21
C LYS A 148 -6.32 -8.74 10.50
N ASP A 149 -5.71 -8.14 11.53
CA ASP A 149 -6.38 -7.95 12.82
C ASP A 149 -7.60 -7.03 12.69
N ILE A 150 -7.46 -5.92 11.95
CA ILE A 150 -8.56 -4.97 11.70
C ILE A 150 -9.67 -5.62 10.86
N ALA A 151 -9.30 -6.33 9.79
CA ALA A 151 -10.22 -7.00 8.89
C ALA A 151 -11.02 -8.10 9.63
N GLY A 152 -10.34 -8.91 10.44
CA GLY A 152 -10.96 -9.94 11.27
C GLY A 152 -11.98 -9.36 12.26
N GLY A 153 -11.66 -8.22 12.90
CA GLY A 153 -12.60 -7.50 13.77
C GLY A 153 -13.83 -6.92 13.04
N ARG A 154 -13.80 -6.89 11.71
CA ARG A 154 -14.87 -6.36 10.85
C ARG A 154 -15.49 -7.43 9.94
N ASN A 155 -15.14 -8.70 10.15
CA ASN A 155 -15.59 -9.82 9.33
C ASN A 155 -15.29 -9.66 7.82
N LEU A 156 -14.12 -9.10 7.52
CA LEU A 156 -13.56 -8.97 6.16
C LEU A 156 -12.42 -9.98 5.98
N HIS A 157 -12.36 -10.67 4.85
CA HIS A 157 -11.50 -11.86 4.67
C HIS A 157 -10.68 -11.87 3.38
N ALA A 158 -11.11 -11.15 2.35
CA ALA A 158 -10.56 -11.21 0.99
C ALA A 158 -9.98 -9.84 0.55
N PRO A 159 -8.70 -9.55 0.85
CA PRO A 159 -8.08 -8.29 0.45
C PRO A 159 -7.84 -8.22 -1.06
N LEU A 160 -8.17 -7.07 -1.65
CA LEU A 160 -7.63 -6.62 -2.93
C LEU A 160 -6.37 -5.77 -2.69
N LEU A 161 -5.19 -6.36 -2.92
CA LEU A 161 -3.94 -5.62 -2.79
C LEU A 161 -3.78 -4.62 -3.94
N VAL A 162 -3.49 -3.38 -3.57
CA VAL A 162 -3.16 -2.31 -4.51
C VAL A 162 -1.79 -1.74 -4.14
N ALA A 163 -0.81 -1.82 -5.04
CA ALA A 163 0.55 -1.40 -4.74
C ALA A 163 1.27 -0.90 -5.99
N HIS A 164 2.44 -0.30 -5.80
CA HIS A 164 3.36 0.00 -6.89
C HIS A 164 3.63 -1.27 -7.73
N PRO A 165 3.64 -1.20 -9.08
CA PRO A 165 3.74 -2.39 -9.94
C PRO A 165 4.97 -3.28 -9.70
N GLU A 166 6.08 -2.71 -9.22
CA GLU A 166 7.29 -3.49 -8.88
C GLU A 166 7.36 -3.95 -7.41
N HIS A 167 6.42 -3.48 -6.58
CA HIS A 167 6.29 -3.83 -5.16
C HIS A 167 5.17 -4.86 -4.94
N ILE A 168 4.14 -4.85 -5.79
CA ILE A 168 2.94 -5.69 -5.68
C ILE A 168 3.25 -7.17 -5.49
N GLN A 169 4.25 -7.70 -6.18
CA GLN A 169 4.65 -9.10 -6.05
C GLN A 169 5.05 -9.46 -4.61
N ARG A 170 5.92 -8.65 -3.99
CA ARG A 170 6.34 -8.90 -2.60
C ARG A 170 5.17 -8.76 -1.65
N CYS A 171 4.31 -7.75 -1.86
CA CYS A 171 3.09 -7.59 -1.09
C CYS A 171 2.18 -8.81 -1.20
N PHE A 172 1.98 -9.33 -2.42
CA PHE A 172 1.16 -10.49 -2.70
C PHE A 172 1.63 -11.75 -1.95
N PHE A 173 2.91 -12.10 -2.05
CA PHE A 173 3.40 -13.31 -1.35
C PHE A 173 3.32 -13.19 0.17
N ILE A 174 3.64 -12.01 0.72
CA ILE A 174 3.51 -11.76 2.16
C ILE A 174 2.04 -11.86 2.59
N ALA A 175 1.13 -11.22 1.85
CA ALA A 175 -0.29 -11.27 2.15
C ALA A 175 -0.84 -12.68 2.03
N ARG A 176 -0.47 -13.45 0.99
CA ARG A 176 -0.91 -14.85 0.82
C ARG A 176 -0.47 -15.72 2.01
N LYS A 177 0.73 -15.50 2.56
CA LYS A 177 1.18 -16.19 3.78
C LYS A 177 0.35 -15.82 5.02
N ILE A 178 -0.26 -14.64 5.04
CA ILE A 178 -1.01 -14.11 6.19
C ILE A 178 -2.51 -14.40 6.08
N PHE A 179 -3.12 -14.23 4.90
CA PHE A 179 -4.55 -14.34 4.61
C PHE A 179 -4.93 -15.66 3.92
N GLY A 180 -3.97 -16.44 3.42
CA GLY A 180 -4.25 -17.64 2.64
C GLY A 180 -4.53 -17.33 1.17
N GLU A 181 -5.38 -18.14 0.53
CA GLU A 181 -5.58 -18.10 -0.92
C GLU A 181 -6.52 -17.00 -1.43
N LEU A 182 -7.25 -16.33 -0.53
CA LEU A 182 -8.26 -15.30 -0.83
C LEU A 182 -7.68 -13.94 -1.20
N VAL A 183 -6.37 -13.85 -1.42
CA VAL A 183 -5.70 -12.60 -1.75
C VAL A 183 -5.77 -12.35 -3.24
N ALA A 184 -6.46 -11.28 -3.63
CA ALA A 184 -6.40 -10.74 -4.97
C ALA A 184 -5.32 -9.64 -5.06
N ALA A 185 -4.77 -9.45 -6.25
CA ALA A 185 -3.83 -8.36 -6.49
C ALA A 185 -4.19 -7.66 -7.80
N ASP A 186 -4.24 -6.33 -7.73
CA ASP A 186 -4.49 -5.48 -8.88
C ASP A 186 -3.36 -4.45 -8.99
N TYR A 187 -2.70 -4.45 -10.15
CA TYR A 187 -1.73 -3.44 -10.53
C TYR A 187 -2.30 -2.73 -11.75
N SER A 188 -2.16 -1.39 -11.78
CA SER A 188 -2.60 -0.61 -12.94
C SER A 188 -2.00 -1.20 -14.22
N ASP A 189 -2.84 -1.55 -15.19
CA ASP A 189 -2.44 -1.96 -16.53
C ASP A 189 -1.51 -0.92 -17.14
N GLY A 190 -0.21 -1.18 -17.10
CA GLY A 190 0.77 -0.22 -17.60
C GLY A 190 2.18 -0.52 -17.12
N LYS A 191 3.12 -0.48 -18.06
CA LYS A 191 4.56 -0.48 -17.78
C LYS A 191 4.87 0.52 -16.65
N THR A 192 5.69 0.12 -15.68
CA THR A 192 6.19 1.03 -14.62
C THR A 192 6.97 2.19 -15.24
N GLY A 193 6.26 3.28 -15.53
CA GLY A 193 6.85 4.53 -16.01
C GLY A 193 7.68 5.23 -14.93
N SER A 194 8.40 6.28 -15.31
CA SER A 194 9.11 7.18 -14.38
C SER A 194 8.19 7.73 -13.30
N ASP A 195 6.91 7.89 -13.62
CA ASP A 195 5.89 8.50 -12.78
C ASP A 195 5.55 7.72 -11.51
N TRP A 196 5.90 6.43 -11.50
CA TRP A 196 5.76 5.54 -10.35
C TRP A 196 6.93 5.65 -9.36
N PHE A 197 7.96 6.42 -9.69
CA PHE A 197 9.06 6.78 -8.80
C PHE A 197 9.01 8.27 -8.47
N ASP A 198 9.57 8.62 -7.32
CA ASP A 198 9.61 10.01 -6.86
C ASP A 198 11.03 10.39 -6.47
N GLU A 199 11.71 11.14 -7.34
CA GLU A 199 13.08 11.62 -7.10
C GLU A 199 13.19 12.45 -5.80
N GLY A 200 12.10 13.11 -5.40
CA GLY A 200 11.98 13.88 -4.16
C GLY A 200 11.73 13.03 -2.92
N SER A 201 11.57 11.71 -3.04
CA SER A 201 11.32 10.83 -1.89
C SER A 201 12.46 10.86 -0.88
N VAL A 202 12.13 10.93 0.40
CA VAL A 202 13.12 10.77 1.48
C VAL A 202 13.58 9.32 1.63
N GLN A 203 12.82 8.37 1.08
CA GLN A 203 13.19 6.96 1.01
C GLN A 203 13.97 6.72 -0.29
N ARG A 204 15.31 6.71 -0.20
CA ARG A 204 16.22 6.69 -1.36
C ARG A 204 15.89 5.59 -2.37
N TRP A 205 15.44 4.43 -1.92
CA TRP A 205 15.12 3.28 -2.78
C TRP A 205 13.86 3.47 -3.63
N THR A 206 13.01 4.46 -3.36
CA THR A 206 11.80 4.74 -4.17
C THR A 206 12.01 5.88 -5.18
N ARG A 207 13.23 6.42 -5.27
CA ARG A 207 13.56 7.54 -6.17
C ARG A 207 13.69 7.15 -7.63
N GLY A 208 13.93 5.88 -7.90
CA GLY A 208 14.14 5.44 -9.26
C GLY A 208 14.27 3.92 -9.37
N PRO A 209 14.14 3.41 -10.59
CA PRO A 209 13.99 1.98 -10.86
C PRO A 209 15.24 1.17 -10.48
N ASN A 210 16.43 1.67 -10.76
CA ASN A 210 17.66 0.91 -10.52
C ASN A 210 17.97 0.77 -9.03
N ILE A 211 17.75 1.82 -8.25
CA ILE A 211 17.94 1.79 -6.79
C ILE A 211 16.87 0.92 -6.14
N TRP A 212 15.62 1.00 -6.63
CA TRP A 212 14.55 0.12 -6.19
C TRP A 212 14.89 -1.36 -6.40
N ILE A 213 15.37 -1.75 -7.58
CA ILE A 213 15.73 -3.14 -7.88
C ILE A 213 16.79 -3.65 -6.90
N ALA A 214 17.86 -2.87 -6.66
CA ALA A 214 18.91 -3.26 -5.72
C ALA A 214 18.38 -3.45 -4.30
N TYR A 215 17.52 -2.53 -3.83
CA TYR A 215 16.86 -2.64 -2.54
C TYR A 215 15.95 -3.87 -2.46
N GLU A 216 15.12 -4.09 -3.49
CA GLU A 216 14.14 -5.16 -3.54
C GLU A 216 14.81 -6.55 -3.56
N MET A 217 15.98 -6.68 -4.21
CA MET A 217 16.82 -7.89 -4.14
C MET A 217 17.20 -8.26 -2.70
N LEU A 218 17.68 -7.28 -1.94
CA LEU A 218 18.10 -7.49 -0.55
C LEU A 218 16.91 -7.84 0.35
N VAL A 219 15.81 -7.08 0.23
CA VAL A 219 14.61 -7.29 1.06
C VAL A 219 13.96 -8.65 0.78
N ARG A 220 13.83 -9.05 -0.49
CA ARG A 220 13.26 -10.36 -0.83
C ARG A 220 14.12 -11.50 -0.31
N THR A 221 15.45 -11.39 -0.42
CA THR A 221 16.37 -12.40 0.12
C THR A 221 16.19 -12.53 1.62
N HIS A 222 16.17 -11.40 2.34
CA HIS A 222 15.90 -11.39 3.77
C HIS A 222 14.56 -12.06 4.11
N HIS A 223 13.46 -11.67 3.45
CA HIS A 223 12.13 -12.24 3.73
C HIS A 223 12.05 -13.73 3.48
N ARG A 224 12.71 -14.25 2.44
CA ARG A 224 12.80 -15.69 2.16
C ARG A 224 13.55 -16.44 3.25
N LEU A 225 14.69 -15.92 3.68
CA LEU A 225 15.47 -16.51 4.78
C LEU A 225 14.69 -16.55 6.10
N GLN A 226 13.76 -15.61 6.28
CA GLN A 226 12.85 -15.57 7.43
C GLN A 226 11.57 -16.41 7.23
N GLY A 227 11.37 -17.05 6.06
CA GLY A 227 10.17 -17.83 5.74
C GLY A 227 8.90 -17.00 5.54
N TRP A 228 9.02 -15.69 5.31
CA TRP A 228 7.89 -14.76 5.16
C TRP A 228 7.32 -14.73 3.75
N MET A 229 8.06 -15.29 2.78
CA MET A 229 7.66 -15.45 1.38
C MET A 229 7.96 -16.88 0.95
#